data_AF-A0A8T4MFX8-F1
#
_entry.id   AF-A0A8T4MFX8-F1
#
_cell.length_a   1.000
_cell.length_b   1.000
_cell.length_c   1.000
_cell.angle_alpha   90.00
_cell.angle_beta   90.00
_cell.angle_gamma   90.00
#
_symmetry.space_group_name_H-M   'P 1'
#
loop_
_entity.id
_entity.type
_entity.pdbx_description
1 polymer ?
#
loop_
_entity_poly.entity_id
_entity_poly.type
_entity_poly.pdbx_seq_one_letter_code
_entity_poly.pdbx_strand_id
1 'polypeptide(L)'
;GLYAIEPFATNGSGVVHDGKKGNIFILKKDKNTRLPLGREILEFIKDSYGYLPFASRWIVKIFGTKGILGLNQLENEGILHQYPILTEEKGKLVSQSENTFLVETEKVTNTSK
;
A
#
# COMPACT_ATOMS: atom_id res chain seq x y z
N GLY A 1 -20.20 4.56 10.62
CA GLY A 1 -18.88 4.67 9.95
C GLY A 1 -18.73 3.58 8.92
N LEU A 2 -17.74 3.73 8.03
CA LEU A 2 -17.36 2.70 7.06
C LEU A 2 -16.29 1.78 7.65
N TYR A 3 -16.45 0.48 7.46
CA TYR A 3 -15.53 -0.54 7.94
C TYR A 3 -15.27 -1.57 6.85
N ALA A 4 -14.00 -1.94 6.66
CA ALA A 4 -13.65 -3.15 5.95
C ALA A 4 -13.72 -4.32 6.95
N ILE A 5 -14.41 -5.39 6.56
CA ILE A 5 -14.39 -6.66 7.29
C ILE A 5 -13.69 -7.68 6.38
N GLU A 6 -12.51 -8.11 6.80
CA GLU A 6 -11.58 -8.89 5.98
C GLU A 6 -11.06 -10.15 6.74
N PRO A 7 -11.87 -11.20 6.88
CA PRO A 7 -11.39 -12.45 7.47
C PRO A 7 -10.30 -13.10 6.61
N PHE A 8 -9.22 -13.50 7.27
CA PHE A 8 -8.19 -14.39 6.72
C PHE A 8 -8.29 -15.75 7.39
N ALA A 9 -8.16 -16.83 6.61
CA ALA A 9 -8.08 -18.19 7.12
C ALA A 9 -6.84 -18.89 6.55
N THR A 10 -6.21 -19.75 7.35
CA THR A 10 -5.01 -20.49 6.93
C THR A 10 -4.98 -21.89 7.52
N ASN A 11 -4.30 -22.81 6.85
CA ASN A 11 -3.91 -24.11 7.40
C ASN A 11 -2.50 -24.09 8.06
N GLY A 12 -2.00 -22.91 8.40
CA GLY A 12 -0.73 -22.67 9.10
C GLY A 12 -0.85 -22.31 10.58
N SER A 13 0.04 -21.44 11.07
CA SER A 13 0.05 -20.99 12.47
C SER A 13 -0.99 -19.91 12.77
N GLY A 14 -1.53 -19.26 11.74
CA GLY A 14 -2.41 -18.10 11.90
C GLY A 14 -1.66 -16.80 12.18
N VAL A 15 -0.33 -16.79 12.01
CA VAL A 15 0.52 -15.61 12.21
C VAL A 15 1.16 -15.24 10.88
N VAL A 16 1.21 -13.94 10.59
CA VAL A 16 1.95 -13.37 9.46
C VAL A 16 3.17 -12.60 9.97
N HIS A 17 4.21 -12.56 9.16
CA HIS A 17 5.35 -11.66 9.36
C HIS A 17 5.61 -10.84 8.11
N ASP A 18 6.33 -9.74 8.30
CA ASP A 18 6.87 -8.95 7.21
C ASP A 18 7.91 -9.80 6.46
N GLY A 19 7.64 -10.05 5.19
CA GLY A 19 8.55 -10.71 4.29
C GLY A 19 9.46 -9.70 3.56
N LYS A 20 9.78 -10.02 2.31
CA LYS A 20 10.53 -9.08 1.45
C LYS A 20 9.73 -7.80 1.17
N LYS A 21 10.46 -6.75 0.80
CA LYS A 21 9.88 -5.49 0.29
C LYS A 21 8.82 -5.76 -0.77
N GLY A 22 7.64 -5.16 -0.58
CA GLY A 22 6.52 -5.27 -1.50
C GLY A 22 6.57 -4.23 -2.62
N ASN A 23 5.47 -4.09 -3.34
CA ASN A 23 5.37 -3.16 -4.47
C ASN A 23 4.39 -2.01 -4.21
N ILE A 24 3.86 -1.92 -3.00
CA ILE A 24 2.86 -0.93 -2.60
C ILE A 24 3.56 0.11 -1.74
N PHE A 25 3.35 1.38 -2.07
CA PHE A 25 3.89 2.53 -1.37
C PHE A 25 2.75 3.45 -0.93
N ILE A 26 2.98 4.24 0.11
CA ILE A 26 2.08 5.31 0.54
C ILE A 26 2.89 6.57 0.86
N LEU A 27 2.34 7.74 0.56
CA LEU A 27 2.90 9.01 1.00
C LEU A 27 2.71 9.16 2.51
N LYS A 28 3.80 9.08 3.27
CA LYS A 28 3.77 9.19 4.74
C LYS A 28 3.99 10.62 5.21
N LYS A 29 4.81 11.38 4.50
CA LYS A 29 5.17 12.76 4.86
C LYS A 29 5.25 13.62 3.62
N ASP A 30 4.59 14.76 3.65
CA ASP A 30 4.85 15.82 2.70
C ASP A 30 6.09 16.61 3.13
N LYS A 31 7.22 16.35 2.48
CA LYS A 31 8.44 17.15 2.63
C LYS A 31 9.19 17.27 1.31
N ASN A 32 10.00 18.31 1.20
CA ASN A 32 10.83 18.54 0.03
C ASN A 32 11.97 17.52 -0.04
N THR A 33 12.19 16.99 -1.23
CA THR A 33 13.38 16.20 -1.58
C THR A 33 14.34 17.04 -2.42
N ARG A 34 15.65 16.78 -2.29
CA ARG A 34 16.69 17.55 -2.97
C ARG A 34 16.92 17.11 -4.41
N LEU A 35 16.78 15.81 -4.70
CA LEU A 35 17.09 15.27 -6.02
C LEU A 35 15.95 15.56 -7.02
N PRO A 36 16.26 16.04 -8.25
CA PRO A 36 15.27 16.41 -9.24
C PRO A 36 14.28 15.29 -9.58
N LEU A 37 14.80 14.08 -9.82
CA LEU A 37 13.96 12.91 -10.15
C LEU A 37 13.00 12.55 -9.01
N GLY A 38 13.47 12.58 -7.76
CA GLY A 38 12.63 12.36 -6.60
C GLY A 38 11.53 13.42 -6.46
N ARG A 39 11.84 14.68 -6.79
CA ARG A 39 10.86 15.79 -6.73
C ARG A 39 9.76 15.61 -7.76
N GLU A 40 10.13 15.33 -9.00
CA GLU A 40 9.19 15.09 -10.11
C GLU A 40 8.25 13.91 -9.80
N ILE A 41 8.80 12.80 -9.29
CA ILE A 41 8.01 11.64 -8.89
C ILE A 41 7.12 11.95 -7.68
N LEU A 42 7.61 12.71 -6.70
CA LEU A 42 6.83 13.09 -5.51
C LEU A 42 5.65 14.00 -5.87
N GLU A 43 5.86 14.99 -6.73
CA GLU A 43 4.81 15.85 -7.26
C GLU A 43 3.75 15.02 -7.98
N PHE A 44 4.17 14.12 -8.89
CA PHE A 44 3.25 13.22 -9.56
C PHE A 44 2.45 12.33 -8.59
N ILE A 45 3.10 11.79 -7.55
CA ILE A 45 2.43 10.97 -6.53
C ILE A 45 1.37 11.77 -5.78
N LYS A 46 1.68 13.00 -5.37
CA LYS A 46 0.74 13.88 -4.67
C LYS A 46 -0.48 14.19 -5.53
N ASP A 47 -0.25 14.56 -6.78
CA ASP A 47 -1.33 14.95 -7.69
C ASP A 47 -2.19 13.76 -8.10
N SER A 48 -1.59 12.58 -8.27
CA SER A 48 -2.31 11.40 -8.78
C SER A 48 -2.94 10.53 -7.69
N TYR A 49 -2.30 10.41 -6.53
CA TYR A 49 -2.68 9.43 -5.49
C TYR A 49 -2.87 10.08 -4.12
N GLY A 50 -2.32 11.27 -3.88
CA GLY A 50 -2.36 11.94 -2.59
C GLY A 50 -1.79 11.07 -1.48
N TYR A 51 -2.62 10.75 -0.49
CA TYR A 51 -2.28 9.88 0.65
C TYR A 51 -2.76 8.43 0.49
N LEU A 52 -3.31 8.05 -0.66
CA LEU A 52 -3.72 6.67 -0.90
C LEU A 52 -2.53 5.79 -1.31
N PRO A 53 -2.56 4.49 -0.98
CA PRO A 53 -1.55 3.55 -1.46
C PRO A 53 -1.50 3.46 -2.99
N PHE A 54 -0.31 3.29 -3.55
CA PHE A 54 -0.08 3.16 -4.99
C PHE A 54 0.98 2.09 -5.29
N ALA A 55 1.00 1.57 -6.52
CA ALA A 55 1.93 0.52 -6.93
C ALA A 55 3.17 1.06 -7.65
N SER A 56 4.35 0.49 -7.36
CA SER A 56 5.61 0.82 -8.05
C SER A 56 5.52 0.70 -9.57
N ARG A 57 4.78 -0.29 -10.09
CA ARG A 57 4.56 -0.48 -11.52
C ARG A 57 3.86 0.70 -12.20
N TRP A 58 3.04 1.46 -11.48
CA TRP A 58 2.37 2.65 -12.04
C TRP A 58 3.36 3.79 -12.24
N ILE A 59 4.29 3.95 -11.32
CA ILE A 59 5.39 4.91 -11.44
C ILE A 59 6.34 4.49 -12.57
N VAL A 60 6.70 3.21 -12.65
CA VAL A 60 7.53 2.69 -13.73
C VAL A 60 6.88 2.87 -15.10
N LYS A 61 5.55 2.79 -15.21
CA LYS A 61 4.83 3.04 -16.47
C LYS A 61 5.02 4.47 -17.00
N ILE A 62 5.17 5.45 -16.10
CA ILE A 62 5.31 6.87 -16.45
C ILE A 62 6.78 7.27 -16.57
N PHE A 63 7.60 6.87 -15.61
CA PHE A 63 8.99 7.31 -15.47
C PHE A 63 10.01 6.30 -16.01
N GLY A 64 9.59 5.11 -16.43
CA GLY A 64 10.49 4.01 -16.79
C GLY A 64 11.18 3.39 -15.57
N THR A 65 12.21 2.58 -15.80
CA THR A 65 12.94 1.86 -14.74
C THR A 65 13.61 2.79 -13.73
N LYS A 66 13.99 4.02 -14.13
CA LYS A 66 14.49 5.07 -13.22
C LYS A 66 13.48 5.45 -12.14
N GLY A 67 12.18 5.21 -12.35
CA GLY A 67 11.14 5.42 -11.34
C GLY A 67 11.40 4.61 -10.06
N ILE A 68 12.00 3.42 -10.17
CA ILE A 68 12.37 2.60 -9.01
C ILE A 68 13.44 3.30 -8.16
N LEU A 69 14.42 3.94 -8.80
CA LEU A 69 15.47 4.68 -8.10
C LEU A 69 14.88 5.86 -7.31
N GLY A 70 13.95 6.60 -7.93
CA GLY A 70 13.24 7.69 -7.26
C GLY A 70 12.40 7.20 -6.08
N LEU A 71 11.67 6.08 -6.24
CA LEU A 71 10.89 5.49 -5.15
C LEU A 71 11.77 5.06 -3.97
N ASN A 72 12.87 4.36 -4.24
CA ASN A 72 13.82 3.94 -3.20
C ASN A 72 14.43 5.14 -2.48
N GLN A 73 14.76 6.21 -3.21
CA GLN A 73 15.27 7.43 -2.62
C GLN A 73 14.24 8.09 -1.68
N LEU A 74 13.00 8.26 -2.15
CA LEU A 74 11.92 8.85 -1.36
C LEU A 74 11.57 8.00 -0.12
N GLU A 75 11.64 6.68 -0.25
CA GLU A 75 11.49 5.74 0.87
C GLU A 75 12.63 5.88 1.90
N ASN A 76 13.89 5.93 1.44
CA ASN A 76 15.06 6.14 2.31
C ASN A 76 15.02 7.50 3.02
N GLU A 77 14.44 8.51 2.39
CA GLU A 77 14.16 9.80 3.03
C GLU A 77 12.97 9.73 4.02
N GLY A 78 12.22 8.63 4.08
CA GLY A 78 11.03 8.47 4.92
C GLY A 78 9.83 9.32 4.47
N ILE A 79 9.84 9.75 3.21
CA ILE A 79 8.72 10.43 2.53
C ILE A 79 7.66 9.40 2.20
N LEU A 80 8.10 8.29 1.61
CA LEU A 80 7.26 7.15 1.33
C LEU A 80 7.46 6.06 2.37
N HIS A 81 6.41 5.29 2.60
CA HIS A 81 6.50 4.00 3.27
C HIS A 81 6.19 2.90 2.25
N GLN A 82 7.05 1.89 2.16
CA GLN A 82 6.85 0.70 1.36
C GLN A 82 6.23 -0.40 2.23
N TYR A 83 5.07 -0.91 1.83
CA TYR A 83 4.47 -2.05 2.51
C TYR A 83 5.21 -3.34 2.13
N PRO A 84 5.66 -4.14 3.10
CA PRO A 84 6.23 -5.44 2.84
C PRO A 84 5.15 -6.43 2.38
N ILE A 85 5.60 -7.54 1.78
CA ILE A 85 4.70 -8.67 1.52
C ILE A 85 4.47 -9.38 2.86
N LEU A 86 3.22 -9.47 3.29
CA LEU A 86 2.83 -10.27 4.45
C LEU A 86 2.81 -11.75 4.06
N THR A 87 3.58 -12.56 4.78
CA THR A 87 3.71 -13.99 4.52
C THR A 87 3.28 -14.77 5.75
N GLU A 88 2.50 -15.83 5.56
CA GLU A 88 2.17 -16.76 6.64
C GLU A 88 3.44 -17.46 7.12
N GLU A 89 3.64 -17.51 8.44
CA GLU A 89 4.89 -17.90 9.08
C GLU A 89 5.40 -19.29 8.68
N LYS A 90 4.50 -20.25 8.45
CA LYS A 90 4.83 -21.62 8.04
C LYS A 90 4.78 -21.82 6.52
N GLY A 91 4.62 -20.75 5.74
CA GLY A 91 4.49 -20.79 4.28
C GLY A 91 3.24 -21.55 3.81
N LYS A 92 2.20 -21.62 4.65
CA LYS A 92 0.97 -22.35 4.38
C LYS A 92 -0.01 -21.51 3.57
N LEU A 93 -1.05 -22.17 3.08
CA LEU A 93 -2.05 -21.52 2.23
C LEU A 93 -2.88 -20.55 3.07
N VAL A 94 -3.24 -19.43 2.48
CA VAL A 94 -4.11 -18.41 3.06
C VAL A 94 -5.26 -18.15 2.10
N SER A 95 -6.48 -18.08 2.63
CA SER A 95 -7.65 -17.56 1.94
C SER A 95 -8.13 -16.28 2.62
N GLN A 96 -8.78 -15.41 1.85
CA GLN A 96 -9.34 -14.15 2.34
C GLN A 96 -10.67 -13.87 1.65
N SER A 97 -11.54 -13.16 2.36
CA SER A 97 -12.74 -12.52 1.82
C SER A 97 -12.83 -11.12 2.41
N GLU A 98 -13.35 -10.16 1.66
CA GLU A 98 -13.50 -8.78 2.15
C GLU A 98 -14.80 -8.16 1.66
N ASN A 99 -15.44 -7.42 2.56
CA ASN A 99 -16.58 -6.56 2.26
C ASN A 99 -16.48 -5.26 3.05
N THR A 100 -16.95 -4.17 2.45
CA THR A 100 -17.08 -2.88 3.12
C THR A 100 -18.51 -2.70 3.62
N PHE A 101 -18.66 -2.27 4.86
CA PHE A 101 -19.95 -2.03 5.49
C PHE A 101 -20.08 -0.59 5.98
N LEU A 102 -21.21 0.05 5.67
CA LEU A 102 -21.65 1.29 6.28
C LEU A 102 -22.52 0.97 7.49
N VAL A 103 -22.04 1.31 8.69
CA VAL A 103 -22.77 1.16 9.95
C VAL A 103 -23.35 2.52 10.35
N GLU A 104 -24.66 2.59 10.43
CA GLU A 104 -25.46 3.72 10.91
C GLU A 104 -26.21 3.28 12.17
N THR A 105 -26.81 4.21 12.91
CA THR A 105 -27.44 3.92 14.22
C THR A 105 -28.44 2.76 14.17
N GLU A 106 -29.23 2.68 13.11
CA GLU A 106 -30.32 1.70 12.97
C GLU A 106 -30.07 0.65 11.89
N LYS A 107 -28.98 0.77 11.13
CA LYS A 107 -28.78 -0.01 9.90
C LYS A 107 -27.32 -0.32 9.63
N VAL A 108 -27.08 -1.53 9.12
CA VAL A 108 -25.81 -1.92 8.53
C VAL A 108 -26.03 -2.25 7.06
N THR A 109 -25.30 -1.58 6.17
CA THR A 109 -25.37 -1.78 4.72
C THR A 109 -24.04 -2.35 4.21
N ASN A 110 -24.06 -3.48 3.50
CA ASN A 110 -22.90 -3.94 2.73
C ASN A 110 -22.81 -3.12 1.44
N THR A 111 -21.74 -2.37 1.25
CA THR A 111 -21.54 -1.47 0.09
C THR A 111 -20.77 -2.13 -1.06
N SER A 112 -20.23 -3.32 -0.83
CA SER A 112 -19.44 -4.07 -1.83
C SER A 112 -20.25 -5.17 -2.53
N LYS A 113 -21.55 -5.26 -2.22
CA LYS A 113 -22.55 -6.08 -2.91
C LYS A 113 -23.59 -5.16 -3.54
#